data_AF-A0A416SYU1-F1
#
_entry.id   AF-A0A416SYU1-F1
#
_cell.length_a   1.000
_cell.length_b   1.000
_cell.length_c   1.000
_cell.angle_alpha   90.00
_cell.angle_beta   90.00
_cell.angle_gamma   90.00
#
_symmetry.space_group_name_H-M   'P 1'
#
loop_
_entity.id
_entity.type
_entity.pdbx_description
1 polymer ?
#
loop_
_entity_poly.entity_id
_entity_poly.type
_entity_poly.pdbx_seq_one_letter_code
_entity_poly.pdbx_strand_id
1 'polypeptide(L)'
;MKLVTVIVGVLLFALATMIIYGWGIVKQKNESQDLMNLLFSKGESKVKKYLKNHEYITITDVEKLSENLEAKQIFSPNKIVVKDKKDYAKQLMNYMVKTGQVETEGNRYKKIGKH
;
A
#
# COMPACT_ATOMS: atom_id res chain seq x y z
N MET A 1 50.19 1.67 18.88
CA MET A 1 49.89 2.01 17.47
C MET A 1 48.96 1.02 16.80
N LYS A 2 49.28 -0.29 16.77
CA LYS A 2 48.44 -1.32 16.08
C LYS A 2 47.00 -1.44 16.60
N LEU A 3 46.78 -1.34 17.92
CA LEU A 3 45.44 -1.46 18.52
C LEU A 3 44.50 -0.31 18.11
N VAL A 4 45.01 0.92 18.05
CA VAL A 4 44.24 2.11 17.65
C VAL A 4 43.82 1.98 16.18
N THR A 5 44.72 1.50 15.31
CA THR A 5 44.39 1.25 13.90
C THR A 5 43.30 0.19 13.73
N VAL A 6 43.32 -0.87 14.55
CA VAL A 6 42.27 -1.91 14.54
C VAL A 6 40.92 -1.32 14.99
N ILE A 7 40.91 -0.55 16.08
CA ILE A 7 39.68 0.07 16.60
C ILE A 7 39.09 1.04 15.56
N VAL A 8 39.93 1.87 14.94
CA VAL A 8 39.49 2.79 13.87
C VAL A 8 38.97 2.02 12.66
N GLY A 9 39.62 0.91 12.26
CA GLY A 9 39.16 0.07 11.16
C GLY A 9 37.77 -0.54 11.41
N VAL A 10 37.52 -1.03 12.62
CA VAL A 10 36.22 -1.59 13.01
C VAL A 10 35.13 -0.51 13.01
N LEU A 11 35.43 0.70 13.52
CA LEU A 11 34.48 1.82 13.50
C LEU A 11 34.11 2.25 12.07
N LEU A 12 35.10 2.34 11.18
CA LEU A 12 34.85 2.66 9.77
C LEU A 12 34.01 1.59 9.07
N PHE A 13 34.27 0.31 9.36
CA PHE A 13 33.47 -0.80 8.83
C PHE A 13 32.02 -0.76 9.33
N ALA A 14 31.79 -0.44 10.60
CA ALA A 14 30.46 -0.29 11.16
C ALA A 14 29.67 0.87 10.48
N LEU A 15 30.33 2.00 10.23
CA LEU A 15 29.71 3.12 9.51
C LEU A 15 29.36 2.75 8.05
N ALA A 16 30.24 2.02 7.37
CA ALA A 16 29.99 1.56 6.01
C ALA A 16 28.78 0.62 5.93
N THR A 17 28.67 -0.35 6.85
CA THR A 17 27.53 -1.26 6.87
C THR A 17 26.23 -0.54 7.20
N MET A 18 26.24 0.46 8.09
CA MET A 18 25.06 1.29 8.41
C MET A 18 24.50 2.02 7.19
N ILE A 19 25.37 2.56 6.32
CA ILE A 19 24.95 3.25 5.08
C ILE A 19 24.29 2.27 4.10
N ILE A 20 24.87 1.08 3.94
CA ILE A 20 24.34 0.04 3.04
C ILE A 20 22.97 -0.44 3.53
N TYR A 21 22.81 -0.69 4.83
CA TYR A 21 21.51 -1.05 5.42
C TYR A 21 20.48 0.07 5.29
N GLY A 22 20.88 1.32 5.51
CA GLY A 22 20.00 2.48 5.33
C GLY A 22 19.46 2.58 3.91
N TRP A 23 20.31 2.38 2.91
CA TRP A 23 19.92 2.41 1.50
C TRP A 23 19.00 1.23 1.12
N GLY A 24 19.29 0.03 1.65
CA GLY A 24 18.44 -1.16 1.44
C GLY A 24 17.01 -0.99 1.96
N ILE A 25 16.85 -0.41 3.15
CA ILE A 25 15.53 -0.15 3.76
C ILE A 25 14.75 0.91 2.98
N VAL A 26 15.40 1.98 2.53
CA VAL A 26 14.74 3.01 1.71
C VAL A 26 14.24 2.42 0.38
N LYS A 27 15.03 1.58 -0.28
CA LYS A 27 14.63 0.92 -1.53
C LYS A 27 13.45 -0.05 -1.34
N GLN A 28 13.47 -0.84 -0.28
CA GLN A 28 12.40 -1.80 0.04
C GLN A 28 11.07 -1.10 0.39
N LYS A 29 11.14 0.05 1.08
CA LYS A 29 9.95 0.90 1.33
C LYS A 29 9.35 1.42 0.04
N ASN A 30 10.17 1.86 -0.92
CA ASN A 30 9.68 2.38 -2.20
C ASN A 30 9.00 1.29 -3.04
N GLU A 31 9.59 0.09 -3.17
CA GLU A 31 8.98 -1.03 -3.92
C GLU A 31 7.64 -1.48 -3.32
N SER A 32 7.54 -1.52 -1.98
CA SER A 32 6.30 -1.88 -1.30
C SER A 32 5.21 -0.82 -1.46
N GLN A 33 5.60 0.46 -1.50
CA GLN A 33 4.70 1.59 -1.73
C GLN A 33 4.13 1.56 -3.16
N ASP A 34 4.95 1.27 -4.16
CA ASP A 34 4.52 1.18 -5.57
C ASP A 34 3.54 0.03 -5.81
N LEU A 35 3.78 -1.13 -5.20
CA LEU A 35 2.85 -2.26 -5.22
C LEU A 35 1.50 -1.90 -4.59
N MET A 36 1.52 -1.20 -3.45
CA MET A 36 0.29 -0.75 -2.78
C MET A 36 -0.46 0.29 -3.61
N ASN A 37 0.26 1.23 -4.23
CA ASN A 37 -0.31 2.27 -5.09
C ASN A 37 -0.97 1.65 -6.33
N LEU A 38 -0.35 0.64 -6.95
CA LEU A 38 -0.93 -0.10 -8.08
C LEU A 38 -2.20 -0.87 -7.70
N LEU A 39 -2.17 -1.52 -6.53
CA LEU A 39 -3.34 -2.21 -5.96
C LEU A 39 -4.49 -1.25 -5.74
N PHE A 40 -4.24 -0.14 -5.05
CA PHE A 40 -5.23 0.88 -4.78
C PHE A 40 -5.74 1.55 -6.06
N SER A 41 -4.89 1.82 -7.05
CA SER A 41 -5.32 2.38 -8.34
C SER A 41 -6.28 1.44 -9.09
N LYS A 42 -5.99 0.12 -9.09
CA LYS A 42 -6.91 -0.88 -9.67
C LYS A 42 -8.22 -0.98 -8.89
N GLY A 43 -8.15 -0.95 -7.55
CA GLY A 43 -9.32 -0.92 -6.66
C GLY A 43 -10.20 0.31 -6.91
N GLU A 44 -9.58 1.49 -6.95
CA GLU A 44 -10.22 2.78 -7.23
C GLU A 44 -10.97 2.74 -8.56
N SER A 45 -10.33 2.25 -9.63
CA SER A 45 -10.94 2.18 -10.95
C SER A 45 -12.22 1.31 -10.94
N LYS A 46 -12.20 0.17 -10.22
CA LYS A 46 -13.38 -0.68 -10.05
C LYS A 46 -14.47 0.03 -9.23
N VAL A 47 -14.12 0.64 -8.10
CA VAL A 47 -15.07 1.38 -7.24
C VAL A 47 -15.71 2.52 -8.03
N LYS A 48 -14.92 3.30 -8.76
CA LYS A 48 -15.40 4.40 -9.61
C LYS A 48 -16.31 3.92 -10.73
N LYS A 49 -16.02 2.78 -11.34
CA LYS A 49 -16.88 2.15 -12.37
C LYS A 49 -18.20 1.69 -11.76
N TYR A 50 -18.18 1.11 -10.55
CA TYR A 50 -19.38 0.71 -9.83
C TYR A 50 -20.24 1.93 -9.46
N LEU A 51 -19.62 2.99 -8.93
CA LEU A 51 -20.25 4.26 -8.56
C LEU A 51 -20.77 5.09 -9.75
N LYS A 52 -20.49 4.70 -11.00
CA LYS A 52 -21.14 5.28 -12.18
C LYS A 52 -22.54 4.70 -12.41
N ASN A 53 -22.74 3.44 -12.06
CA ASN A 53 -23.98 2.70 -12.27
C ASN A 53 -24.83 2.62 -10.99
N HIS A 54 -24.21 2.84 -9.83
CA HIS A 54 -24.83 2.82 -8.51
C HIS A 54 -24.44 4.09 -7.76
N GLU A 55 -25.38 4.71 -7.05
CA GLU A 55 -25.12 5.96 -6.33
C GLU A 55 -24.25 5.74 -5.08
N TYR A 56 -24.33 4.55 -4.48
CA TYR A 56 -23.65 4.17 -3.25
C TYR A 56 -22.85 2.88 -3.40
N ILE A 57 -21.82 2.74 -2.58
CA ILE A 57 -21.04 1.50 -2.42
C ILE A 57 -20.79 1.22 -0.94
N THR A 58 -20.83 -0.04 -0.52
CA THR A 58 -20.52 -0.46 0.86
C THR A 58 -19.16 -1.18 0.95
N ILE A 59 -18.61 -1.34 2.16
CA ILE A 59 -17.40 -2.16 2.37
C ILE A 59 -17.60 -3.58 1.83
N THR A 60 -18.77 -4.18 2.01
CA THR A 60 -19.08 -5.53 1.51
C THR A 60 -19.12 -5.60 -0.02
N ASP A 61 -19.58 -4.54 -0.69
CA ASP A 61 -19.52 -4.46 -2.15
C ASP A 61 -18.08 -4.30 -2.64
N VAL A 62 -17.26 -3.51 -1.95
CA VAL A 62 -15.83 -3.36 -2.23
C VAL A 62 -15.10 -4.69 -2.01
N GLU A 63 -15.44 -5.43 -0.96
CA GLU A 63 -14.94 -6.79 -0.70
C GLU A 63 -15.28 -7.73 -1.87
N LYS A 64 -16.53 -7.72 -2.36
CA LYS A 64 -16.96 -8.52 -3.53
C LYS A 64 -16.27 -8.10 -4.83
N LEU A 65 -16.11 -6.80 -5.07
CA LEU A 65 -15.36 -6.27 -6.23
C LEU A 65 -13.87 -6.62 -6.16
N SER A 66 -13.36 -6.82 -4.94
CA SER A 66 -12.00 -7.23 -4.61
C SER A 66 -11.86 -8.74 -4.43
N GLU A 67 -12.94 -9.50 -4.49
CA GLU A 67 -12.97 -10.96 -4.31
C GLU A 67 -12.23 -11.68 -5.45
N ASN A 68 -12.09 -10.99 -6.59
CA ASN A 68 -11.27 -11.40 -7.74
C ASN A 68 -9.99 -10.54 -7.92
N LEU A 69 -9.65 -9.66 -6.96
CA LEU A 69 -8.39 -8.91 -6.96
C LEU A 69 -7.34 -9.70 -6.18
N GLU A 70 -6.71 -10.67 -6.85
CA GLU A 70 -5.47 -11.26 -6.38
C GLU A 70 -4.29 -10.45 -6.92
N ALA A 71 -3.55 -9.74 -6.06
CA ALA A 71 -2.21 -9.27 -6.42
C ALA A 71 -1.21 -10.40 -6.17
N LYS A 72 -0.84 -11.07 -7.25
CA LYS A 72 0.33 -11.95 -7.28
C LYS A 72 1.54 -11.11 -7.64
N GLN A 73 2.55 -11.06 -6.76
CA GLN A 73 3.83 -10.40 -7.02
C GLN A 73 4.53 -11.14 -8.18
N ILE A 74 4.84 -10.46 -9.30
CA ILE A 74 5.38 -11.11 -10.52
C ILE A 74 6.78 -11.72 -10.29
N PHE A 75 7.49 -11.31 -9.24
CA PHE A 75 8.90 -11.66 -9.00
C PHE A 75 9.21 -12.33 -7.65
N SER A 76 8.21 -12.78 -6.89
CA SER A 76 8.47 -13.43 -5.59
C SER A 76 7.56 -14.65 -5.36
N PRO A 77 8.11 -15.83 -5.00
CA PRO A 77 7.32 -16.97 -4.53
C PRO A 77 6.70 -16.75 -3.15
N ASN A 78 7.12 -15.71 -2.41
CA ASN A 78 6.48 -15.32 -1.16
C ASN A 78 5.18 -14.55 -1.43
N LYS A 79 4.05 -15.25 -1.26
CA LYS A 79 2.71 -14.64 -1.21
C LYS A 79 2.65 -13.63 -0.05
N ILE A 80 2.57 -12.33 -0.36
CA ILE A 80 1.94 -11.40 0.58
C ILE A 80 0.44 -11.55 0.38
N VAL A 81 -0.15 -12.42 1.19
CA VAL A 81 -1.61 -12.53 1.30
C VAL A 81 -2.09 -11.29 2.05
N VAL A 82 -3.00 -10.52 1.46
CA VAL A 82 -3.85 -9.61 2.24
C VAL A 82 -4.55 -10.49 3.28
N LYS A 83 -4.03 -10.52 4.51
CA LYS A 83 -4.51 -11.41 5.57
C LYS A 83 -6.00 -11.20 5.85
N ASP A 84 -6.50 -9.99 5.59
CA ASP A 84 -7.92 -9.65 5.72
C ASP A 84 -8.43 -8.82 4.53
N LYS A 85 -9.23 -9.44 3.66
CA LYS A 85 -9.89 -8.78 2.51
C LYS A 85 -10.72 -7.55 2.95
N LYS A 86 -11.30 -7.65 4.15
CA LYS A 86 -12.02 -6.58 4.84
C LYS A 86 -11.12 -5.41 5.23
N ASP A 87 -9.88 -5.70 5.61
CA ASP A 87 -8.91 -4.67 5.98
C ASP A 87 -8.45 -3.91 4.73
N TYR A 88 -8.19 -4.61 3.62
CA TYR A 88 -7.91 -3.96 2.34
C TYR A 88 -9.08 -3.07 1.87
N ALA A 89 -10.32 -3.58 1.91
CA ALA A 89 -11.49 -2.80 1.52
C ALA A 89 -11.66 -1.54 2.38
N LYS A 90 -11.44 -1.66 3.70
CA LYS A 90 -11.44 -0.51 4.62
C LYS A 90 -10.33 0.49 4.31
N GLN A 91 -9.10 0.02 4.09
CA GLN A 91 -7.96 0.88 3.76
C GLN A 91 -8.16 1.61 2.43
N LEU A 92 -8.67 0.92 1.41
CA LEU A 92 -8.99 1.50 0.10
C LEU A 92 -10.06 2.60 0.24
N MET A 93 -11.16 2.32 0.93
CA MET A 93 -12.22 3.33 1.10
C MET A 93 -11.76 4.51 1.94
N ASN A 94 -10.97 4.28 2.99
CA ASN A 94 -10.36 5.35 3.79
C ASN A 94 -9.42 6.21 2.93
N TYR A 95 -8.62 5.58 2.06
CA TYR A 95 -7.78 6.30 1.10
C TYR A 95 -8.63 7.16 0.14
N MET A 96 -9.70 6.60 -0.45
CA MET A 96 -10.58 7.34 -1.37
C MET A 96 -11.34 8.49 -0.68
N VAL A 97 -11.64 8.37 0.61
CA VAL A 97 -12.19 9.48 1.42
C VAL A 97 -11.14 10.56 1.63
N LYS A 98 -9.92 10.18 2.05
CA LYS A 98 -8.81 11.13 2.28
C LYS A 98 -8.39 11.88 1.02
N THR A 99 -8.47 11.25 -0.14
CA THR A 99 -8.13 11.87 -1.43
C THR A 99 -9.29 12.66 -2.05
N GLY A 100 -10.44 12.75 -1.37
CA GLY A 100 -11.59 13.52 -1.86
C GLY A 100 -12.24 12.91 -3.11
N GLN A 101 -12.14 11.59 -3.28
CA GLN A 101 -12.78 10.88 -4.39
C GLN A 101 -14.20 10.40 -4.04
N VAL A 102 -14.43 10.08 -2.76
CA VAL A 102 -15.73 9.64 -2.22
C VAL A 102 -15.99 10.28 -0.86
N GLU A 103 -17.26 10.43 -0.52
CA GLU A 103 -17.73 10.89 0.79
C GLU A 103 -18.32 9.71 1.57
N THR A 104 -18.15 9.73 2.89
CA THR A 104 -18.82 8.78 3.78
C THR A 104 -20.21 9.30 4.15
N GLU A 105 -21.21 8.44 3.95
CA GLU A 105 -22.60 8.70 4.32
C GLU A 105 -23.11 7.53 5.15
N GLY A 106 -22.95 7.65 6.47
CA GLY A 106 -23.21 6.58 7.42
C GLY A 106 -22.33 5.35 7.16
N ASN A 107 -22.95 4.22 6.81
CA ASN A 107 -22.25 2.96 6.54
C ASN A 107 -21.97 2.73 5.04
N ARG A 108 -22.17 3.76 4.21
CA ARG A 108 -22.04 3.73 2.75
C ARG A 108 -21.11 4.85 2.28
N TYR A 109 -20.64 4.73 1.05
CA TYR A 109 -19.80 5.73 0.40
C TYR A 109 -20.46 6.17 -0.90
N LYS A 110 -20.44 7.47 -1.17
CA LYS A 110 -20.93 8.06 -2.43
C LYS A 110 -19.82 8.80 -3.14
N LYS A 111 -19.94 8.94 -4.45
CA LYS A 111 -19.02 9.78 -5.21
C LYS A 111 -19.21 11.24 -4.80
N ILE A 112 -18.13 11.96 -4.54
CA ILE A 112 -18.20 13.42 -4.36
C ILE A 112 -18.73 14.04 -5.65
N GLY A 113 -19.89 14.70 -5.54
CA GLY A 113 -20.43 15.52 -6.61
C GLY A 113 -19.44 16.64 -6.88
N LYS A 114 -18.97 16.76 -8.13
CA LYS A 114 -18.26 17.97 -8.54
C LYS A 114 -19.23 19.14 -8.34
N HIS A 115 -18.97 19.97 -7.33
CA HIS A 115 -19.36 21.38 -7.39
C HIS A 115 -18.42 22.10 -8.35
#